data_AF-A0A4C2E8Y3-F1
#
_entry.id   AF-A0A4C2E8Y3-F1
#
_cell.length_a   1.000
_cell.length_b   1.000
_cell.length_c   1.000
_cell.angle_alpha   90.00
_cell.angle_beta   90.00
_cell.angle_gamma   90.00
#
_symmetry.space_group_name_H-M   'P 1'
#
loop_
_entity.id
_entity.type
_entity.pdbx_description
1 polymer ?
#
loop_
_entity_poly.entity_id
_entity_poly.type
_entity_poly.pdbx_seq_one_letter_code
_entity_poly.pdbx_strand_id
1 'polypeptide(L)'
;MATEIDVDEADVLVYTQGLERANRLTTDINKSLKSIALTSSHSSRLFTPILSRNNMLSTLQRNIESTLNSVSSVKDLANDASRHEIILSKGFKEVGLKQYIQAVHKLDDMLDDIKGGKEKHANNAEFAGMLSHLTGLIRSSEVSLRKYFVALLTSIKPFDPQININKKIPFPYYVDEQLNDMVIILDYFHNASDDSAAIDKMVADERCDWILKCMAFLEPFAKQVNAVGSQSYEKGTSGLNSYAEALLGFIANEKSFVDDLYIQESDMKPKVFCNIVIPLITAYTRLVNLNLDYVRSNLANTGILIFELADSIHNVKRILRGTPLENAKQMDDCARSVHKVTQFLFKEVIQHVELRVGSMTAIPGDNGVTEATVETMSRLRKFSDYRNGCLEAMENITRESWLPLNFRGKETTLPVNSELLTPQIRLSCFFSDCIDVLIVSLERKSQKLLMPNKEPEVATPNSKKNDHKPRIGFFIIMNMTLIEQIVEKSELNQVLGSEGRSRMDKLKKRYINYMVADWRQLATNLMDSVFVDSTGKISSKDKDQIKEKFHKFNGGFEELVSKYKQYRLSDPGLKSTLKSEIVSLVMPMYDRFYRRYKDSFKNPRKHIKYTPSELTSILDQVGR
;
A
#
# COMPACT_ATOMS: atom_id res chain seq x y z
N MET A 1 14.58 14.66 -49.95
CA MET A 1 13.18 15.05 -49.76
C MET A 1 12.46 13.83 -49.22
N ALA A 2 12.26 13.79 -47.91
CA ALA A 2 11.38 12.80 -47.30
C ALA A 2 9.95 13.17 -47.69
N THR A 3 9.24 12.26 -48.32
CA THR A 3 7.81 12.37 -48.59
C THR A 3 7.10 12.48 -47.24
N GLU A 4 6.65 13.68 -46.90
CA GLU A 4 5.61 13.89 -45.88
C GLU A 4 4.40 13.07 -46.35
N ILE A 5 4.24 11.90 -45.74
CA ILE A 5 2.99 11.15 -45.80
C ILE A 5 2.00 12.04 -45.06
N ASP A 6 0.97 12.50 -45.77
CA ASP A 6 -0.11 13.30 -45.20
C ASP A 6 -0.78 12.46 -44.11
N VAL A 7 -0.46 12.77 -42.86
CA VAL A 7 -0.88 12.01 -41.67
C VAL A 7 -2.40 12.01 -41.58
N ASP A 8 -3.04 13.08 -42.05
CA ASP A 8 -4.49 13.22 -42.06
C ASP A 8 -5.14 12.26 -43.06
N GLU A 9 -4.52 12.03 -44.23
CA GLU A 9 -5.02 11.06 -45.21
C GLU A 9 -4.84 9.61 -44.73
N ALA A 10 -3.69 9.32 -44.09
CA ALA A 10 -3.44 8.02 -43.47
C ALA A 10 -4.41 7.73 -42.31
N ASP A 11 -4.66 8.72 -41.45
CA ASP A 11 -5.60 8.61 -40.34
C ASP A 11 -7.04 8.44 -40.82
N VAL A 12 -7.47 9.18 -41.84
CA VAL A 12 -8.80 8.99 -42.47
C VAL A 12 -8.93 7.56 -43.02
N LEU A 13 -7.89 7.02 -43.64
CA LEU A 13 -7.91 5.65 -44.16
C LEU A 13 -8.01 4.60 -43.03
N VAL A 14 -7.26 4.79 -41.94
CA VAL A 14 -7.33 3.94 -40.75
C VAL A 14 -8.69 4.04 -40.06
N TYR A 15 -9.27 5.24 -39.93
CA TYR A 15 -10.62 5.42 -39.38
C TYR A 15 -11.69 4.81 -40.27
N THR A 16 -11.55 4.91 -41.60
CA THR A 16 -12.48 4.29 -42.55
C THR A 16 -12.41 2.77 -42.46
N GLN A 17 -11.20 2.19 -42.37
CA GLN A 17 -11.02 0.76 -42.11
C GLN A 17 -11.57 0.34 -40.74
N GLY A 18 -11.39 1.18 -39.71
CA GLY A 18 -11.99 0.99 -38.39
C GLY A 18 -13.52 0.98 -38.44
N LEU A 19 -14.10 1.88 -39.23
CA LEU A 19 -15.55 1.99 -39.45
C LEU A 19 -16.08 0.78 -40.23
N GLU A 20 -15.38 0.33 -41.26
CA GLU A 20 -15.73 -0.89 -41.99
C GLU A 20 -15.68 -2.11 -41.08
N ARG A 21 -14.65 -2.22 -40.23
CA ARG A 21 -14.52 -3.31 -39.27
C ARG A 21 -15.64 -3.27 -38.23
N ALA A 22 -15.99 -2.10 -37.73
CA ALA A 22 -17.13 -1.90 -36.83
C ALA A 22 -18.47 -2.26 -37.51
N ASN A 23 -18.64 -1.91 -38.78
CA ASN A 23 -19.82 -2.29 -39.57
C ASN A 23 -19.91 -3.79 -39.77
N ARG A 24 -18.81 -4.47 -40.12
CA ARG A 24 -18.76 -5.93 -40.25
C ARG A 24 -19.12 -6.60 -38.92
N LEU A 25 -18.51 -6.15 -37.81
CA LEU A 25 -18.82 -6.65 -36.48
C LEU A 25 -20.30 -6.46 -36.13
N THR A 26 -20.86 -5.28 -36.44
CA THR A 26 -22.28 -4.98 -36.22
C THR A 26 -23.18 -5.89 -37.04
N THR A 27 -22.83 -6.16 -38.31
CA THR A 27 -23.59 -7.10 -39.14
C THR A 27 -23.53 -8.53 -38.62
N ASP A 28 -22.39 -8.98 -38.10
CA ASP A 28 -22.25 -10.33 -37.54
C ASP A 28 -22.94 -10.47 -36.18
N ILE A 29 -22.91 -9.43 -35.34
CA ILE A 29 -23.71 -9.34 -34.12
C ILE A 29 -25.20 -9.41 -34.46
N ASN A 30 -25.65 -8.66 -35.48
CA ASN A 30 -27.05 -8.66 -35.88
C ASN A 30 -27.50 -10.03 -36.44
N LYS A 31 -26.66 -10.69 -37.24
CA LYS A 31 -26.91 -12.08 -37.67
C LYS A 31 -26.99 -13.04 -36.49
N SER A 32 -26.07 -12.93 -35.53
CA SER A 32 -26.03 -13.78 -34.34
C SER A 32 -27.27 -13.56 -33.46
N LEU A 33 -27.64 -12.30 -33.21
CA LEU A 33 -28.88 -11.93 -32.51
C LEU A 33 -30.12 -12.48 -33.21
N LYS A 34 -30.18 -12.36 -34.54
CA LYS A 34 -31.30 -12.91 -35.31
C LYS A 34 -31.37 -14.43 -35.22
N SER A 35 -30.23 -15.12 -35.27
CA SER A 35 -30.16 -16.57 -35.09
C SER A 35 -30.57 -17.00 -33.68
N ILE A 36 -30.10 -16.29 -32.65
CA ILE A 36 -30.47 -16.55 -31.24
C ILE A 36 -31.95 -16.26 -31.02
N ALA A 37 -32.48 -15.16 -31.55
CA ALA A 37 -33.90 -14.81 -31.44
C ALA A 37 -34.80 -15.85 -32.13
N LEU A 38 -34.41 -16.32 -33.32
CA LEU A 38 -35.11 -17.40 -34.02
C LEU A 38 -35.06 -18.71 -33.22
N THR A 39 -33.89 -19.09 -32.71
CA THR A 39 -33.72 -20.31 -31.92
C THR A 39 -34.49 -20.25 -30.60
N SER A 40 -34.47 -19.11 -29.92
CA SER A 40 -35.21 -18.85 -28.68
C SER A 40 -36.71 -18.86 -28.91
N SER A 41 -37.19 -18.17 -29.96
CA SER A 41 -38.60 -18.18 -30.35
C SER A 41 -39.09 -19.58 -30.73
N HIS A 42 -38.30 -20.31 -31.50
CA HIS A 42 -38.61 -21.68 -31.89
C HIS A 42 -38.63 -22.62 -30.67
N SER A 43 -37.63 -22.54 -29.80
CA SER A 43 -37.55 -23.32 -28.56
C SER A 43 -38.72 -22.99 -27.64
N SER A 44 -39.05 -21.72 -27.43
CA SER A 44 -40.21 -21.29 -26.65
C SER A 44 -41.49 -21.91 -27.22
N ARG A 45 -41.71 -21.80 -28.53
CA ARG A 45 -42.91 -22.37 -29.19
C ARG A 45 -43.01 -23.89 -29.04
N LEU A 46 -41.88 -24.61 -29.00
CA LEU A 46 -41.84 -26.06 -28.78
C LEU A 46 -42.04 -26.42 -27.31
N PHE A 47 -41.39 -25.72 -26.38
CA PHE A 47 -41.39 -26.04 -24.96
C PHE A 47 -42.64 -25.58 -24.22
N THR A 48 -43.25 -24.43 -24.57
CA THR A 48 -44.47 -23.94 -23.91
C THR A 48 -45.62 -24.96 -23.88
N PRO A 49 -46.01 -25.62 -24.99
CA PRO A 49 -47.08 -26.61 -24.94
C PRO A 49 -46.68 -27.89 -24.19
N ILE A 50 -45.40 -28.26 -24.20
CA ILE A 50 -44.88 -29.42 -23.44
C ILE A 50 -44.94 -29.12 -21.94
N LEU A 51 -44.48 -27.95 -21.51
CA LEU A 51 -44.56 -27.47 -20.12
C LEU A 51 -46.01 -27.37 -19.66
N SER A 52 -46.91 -26.81 -20.47
CA SER A 52 -48.34 -26.73 -20.15
C SER A 52 -48.97 -28.11 -20.00
N ARG A 53 -48.68 -29.06 -20.89
CA ARG A 53 -49.15 -30.44 -20.78
C ARG A 53 -48.56 -31.17 -19.59
N ASN A 54 -47.28 -30.96 -19.29
CA ASN A 54 -46.63 -31.56 -18.13
C ASN A 54 -47.21 -31.01 -16.82
N ASN A 55 -47.42 -29.69 -16.72
CA ASN A 55 -48.08 -29.09 -15.57
C ASN A 55 -49.53 -29.57 -15.43
N MET A 56 -50.27 -29.71 -16.53
CA MET A 56 -51.61 -30.32 -16.53
C MET A 56 -51.56 -31.78 -16.09
N LEU A 57 -50.57 -32.57 -16.55
CA LEU A 57 -50.41 -33.96 -16.15
C LEU A 57 -50.04 -34.08 -14.67
N SER A 58 -49.14 -33.24 -14.18
CA SER A 58 -48.71 -33.19 -12.78
C SER A 58 -49.88 -32.79 -11.86
N THR A 59 -50.67 -31.78 -12.25
CA THR A 59 -51.88 -31.39 -11.51
C THR A 59 -52.96 -32.46 -11.55
N LEU A 60 -53.20 -33.10 -12.70
CA LEU A 60 -54.13 -34.23 -12.81
C LEU A 60 -53.68 -35.42 -11.98
N GLN A 61 -52.40 -35.78 -12.05
CA GLN A 61 -51.82 -36.86 -11.25
C GLN A 61 -51.98 -36.57 -9.75
N ARG A 62 -51.61 -35.38 -9.29
CA ARG A 62 -51.75 -34.98 -7.88
C ARG A 62 -53.21 -35.04 -7.41
N ASN A 63 -54.14 -34.55 -8.23
CA ASN A 63 -55.56 -34.57 -7.89
C ASN A 63 -56.12 -35.99 -7.86
N ILE A 64 -55.72 -36.86 -8.78
CA ILE A 64 -56.10 -38.28 -8.79
C ILE A 64 -55.54 -38.99 -7.55
N GLU A 65 -54.27 -38.77 -7.22
CA GLU A 65 -53.62 -39.36 -6.04
C GLU A 65 -54.27 -38.89 -4.74
N SER A 66 -54.50 -37.58 -4.56
CA SER A 66 -55.18 -37.05 -3.36
C SER A 66 -56.63 -37.54 -3.23
N THR A 67 -57.35 -37.67 -4.35
CA THR A 67 -58.70 -38.26 -4.35
C THR A 67 -58.65 -39.74 -3.98
N LEU A 68 -57.68 -40.49 -4.50
CA LEU A 68 -57.48 -41.90 -4.18
C LEU A 68 -57.13 -42.11 -2.70
N ASN A 69 -56.26 -41.26 -2.15
CA ASN A 69 -55.89 -41.27 -0.73
C ASN A 69 -57.09 -40.92 0.17
N SER A 70 -57.91 -39.95 -0.23
CA SER A 70 -59.13 -39.55 0.51
C SER A 70 -60.22 -40.63 0.55
N VAL A 71 -60.21 -41.56 -0.41
CA VAL A 71 -61.19 -42.66 -0.55
C VAL A 71 -60.63 -43.99 -0.02
N SER A 72 -59.31 -44.08 0.19
CA SER A 72 -58.62 -45.27 0.67
C SER A 72 -58.93 -45.56 2.14
N SER A 73 -58.97 -46.84 2.50
CA SER A 73 -59.21 -47.23 3.89
C SER A 73 -57.99 -46.90 4.76
N VAL A 74 -58.21 -46.58 6.04
CA VAL A 74 -57.13 -46.33 7.01
C VAL A 74 -56.12 -47.50 7.06
N LYS A 75 -56.57 -48.73 6.78
CA LYS A 75 -55.72 -49.93 6.75
C LYS A 75 -54.83 -50.00 5.50
N ASP A 76 -55.33 -49.57 4.34
CA ASP A 76 -54.56 -49.55 3.10
C ASP A 76 -53.52 -48.43 3.13
N LEU A 77 -53.88 -47.26 3.68
CA LEU A 77 -52.95 -46.17 3.95
C LEU A 77 -51.85 -46.60 4.94
N ALA A 78 -52.18 -47.38 5.97
CA ALA A 78 -51.19 -47.95 6.90
C ALA A 78 -50.23 -48.93 6.19
N ASN A 79 -50.74 -49.75 5.27
CA ASN A 79 -49.96 -50.72 4.53
C ASN A 79 -49.01 -50.03 3.54
N ASP A 80 -49.47 -49.00 2.84
CA ASP A 80 -48.63 -48.21 1.94
C ASP A 80 -47.61 -47.34 2.69
N ALA A 81 -47.99 -46.77 3.84
CA ALA A 81 -47.05 -46.14 4.76
C ALA A 81 -45.94 -47.11 5.21
N SER A 82 -46.31 -48.34 5.55
CA SER A 82 -45.35 -49.39 5.95
C SER A 82 -44.38 -49.76 4.82
N ARG A 83 -44.83 -49.71 3.55
CA ARG A 83 -43.94 -49.92 2.38
C ARG A 83 -42.91 -48.81 2.25
N HIS A 84 -43.34 -47.56 2.40
CA HIS A 84 -42.44 -46.41 2.38
C HIS A 84 -41.52 -46.39 3.62
N GLU A 85 -41.98 -46.86 4.77
CA GLU A 85 -41.15 -47.06 5.96
C GLU A 85 -40.04 -48.10 5.73
N ILE A 86 -40.34 -49.22 5.08
CA ILE A 86 -39.31 -50.21 4.71
C ILE A 86 -38.24 -49.56 3.81
N ILE A 87 -38.65 -48.70 2.88
CA ILE A 87 -37.71 -47.97 2.02
C ILE A 87 -36.85 -47.00 2.85
N LEU A 88 -37.45 -46.24 3.77
CA LEU A 88 -36.73 -45.31 4.64
C LEU A 88 -35.79 -46.05 5.60
N SER A 89 -36.15 -47.24 6.06
CA SER A 89 -35.34 -48.06 6.97
C SER A 89 -34.04 -48.58 6.33
N LYS A 90 -34.01 -48.75 5.00
CA LYS A 90 -32.81 -49.13 4.24
C LYS A 90 -31.80 -47.99 4.11
N GLY A 91 -32.26 -46.75 4.30
CA GLY A 91 -31.43 -45.55 4.24
C GLY A 91 -31.08 -45.11 2.82
N PHE A 92 -30.62 -43.86 2.70
CA PHE A 92 -30.36 -43.20 1.42
C PHE A 92 -29.16 -43.77 0.63
N LYS A 93 -28.27 -44.54 1.26
CA LYS A 93 -27.10 -45.15 0.58
C LYS A 93 -27.45 -46.31 -0.34
N GLU A 94 -28.52 -47.05 -0.03
CA GLU A 94 -28.98 -48.20 -0.83
C GLU A 94 -30.10 -47.80 -1.79
N VAL A 95 -30.95 -46.87 -1.35
CA VAL A 95 -32.14 -46.41 -2.09
C VAL A 95 -31.83 -45.25 -3.05
N GLY A 96 -30.79 -44.47 -2.77
CA GLY A 96 -30.49 -43.24 -3.50
C GLY A 96 -31.30 -42.04 -3.00
N LEU A 97 -30.64 -40.88 -2.96
CA LEU A 97 -31.15 -39.68 -2.30
C LEU A 97 -32.51 -39.20 -2.84
N LYS A 98 -32.68 -39.18 -4.18
CA LYS A 98 -33.94 -38.74 -4.81
C LYS A 98 -35.12 -39.66 -4.47
N GLN A 99 -34.89 -40.97 -4.46
CA GLN A 99 -35.93 -41.95 -4.14
C GLN A 99 -36.28 -41.91 -2.65
N TYR A 100 -35.27 -41.68 -1.79
CA TYR A 100 -35.47 -41.46 -0.36
C TYR A 100 -36.33 -40.22 -0.10
N ILE A 101 -36.01 -39.07 -0.70
CA ILE A 101 -36.79 -37.83 -0.56
C ILE A 101 -38.20 -37.98 -1.14
N GLN A 102 -38.36 -38.68 -2.27
CA GLN A 102 -39.69 -38.99 -2.82
C GLN A 102 -40.53 -39.82 -1.85
N ALA A 103 -39.94 -40.81 -1.17
CA ALA A 103 -40.65 -41.57 -0.15
C ALA A 103 -41.08 -40.69 1.04
N VAL A 104 -40.24 -39.72 1.45
CA VAL A 104 -40.60 -38.75 2.49
C VAL A 104 -41.75 -37.84 2.04
N HIS A 105 -41.71 -37.28 0.83
CA HIS A 105 -42.82 -36.49 0.29
C HIS A 105 -44.12 -37.29 0.19
N LYS A 106 -44.06 -38.56 -0.22
CA LYS A 106 -45.24 -39.42 -0.25
C LYS A 106 -45.84 -39.65 1.14
N LEU A 107 -45.00 -39.82 2.17
CA LEU A 107 -45.49 -39.91 3.54
C LEU A 107 -46.07 -38.59 4.05
N ASP A 108 -45.53 -37.45 3.64
CA ASP A 108 -46.01 -36.12 4.00
C ASP A 108 -47.35 -35.81 3.32
N ASP A 109 -47.47 -36.10 2.02
CA ASP A 109 -48.73 -36.03 1.26
C ASP A 109 -49.81 -36.91 1.90
N MET A 110 -49.46 -38.16 2.26
CA MET A 110 -50.37 -39.06 2.98
C MET A 110 -50.77 -38.50 4.35
N LEU A 111 -49.82 -37.90 5.08
CA LEU A 111 -50.09 -37.30 6.38
C LEU A 111 -51.06 -36.11 6.25
N ASP A 112 -50.90 -35.28 5.23
CA ASP A 112 -51.74 -34.11 5.00
C ASP A 112 -53.13 -34.48 4.45
N ASP A 113 -53.24 -35.48 3.57
CA ASP A 113 -54.53 -36.04 3.14
C ASP A 113 -55.30 -36.63 4.34
N ILE A 114 -54.61 -37.34 5.25
CA ILE A 114 -55.20 -37.90 6.48
C ILE A 114 -55.63 -36.79 7.46
N LYS A 115 -54.84 -35.71 7.59
CA LYS A 115 -55.21 -34.52 8.39
C LYS A 115 -56.37 -33.73 7.75
N GLY A 116 -56.49 -33.72 6.43
CA GLY A 116 -57.60 -33.10 5.71
C GLY A 116 -58.93 -33.83 5.94
N GLY A 117 -58.89 -35.16 6.09
CA GLY A 117 -60.03 -36.02 6.41
C GLY A 117 -60.49 -36.04 7.88
N LYS A 118 -60.01 -35.09 8.70
CA LYS A 118 -60.19 -35.01 10.17
C LYS A 118 -61.62 -35.21 10.68
N GLU A 119 -62.64 -34.90 9.90
CA GLU A 119 -64.04 -34.95 10.35
C GLU A 119 -64.61 -36.37 10.51
N LYS A 120 -64.02 -37.41 9.89
CA LYS A 120 -64.60 -38.77 9.89
C LYS A 120 -63.99 -39.77 10.88
N HIS A 121 -62.79 -39.50 11.42
CA HIS A 121 -62.01 -40.50 12.18
C HIS A 121 -61.38 -40.00 13.50
N ALA A 122 -61.82 -38.85 14.01
CA ALA A 122 -61.23 -38.15 15.16
C ALA A 122 -61.16 -38.94 16.50
N ASN A 123 -61.92 -40.02 16.66
CA ASN A 123 -62.03 -40.78 17.92
C ASN A 123 -61.32 -42.15 17.93
N ASN A 124 -60.56 -42.50 16.89
CA ASN A 124 -59.86 -43.79 16.82
C ASN A 124 -58.43 -43.69 17.38
N ALA A 125 -58.13 -44.44 18.46
CA ALA A 125 -56.79 -44.47 19.05
C ALA A 125 -55.70 -44.97 18.08
N GLU A 126 -56.05 -45.89 17.18
CA GLU A 126 -55.17 -46.37 16.10
C GLU A 126 -54.83 -45.27 15.09
N PHE A 127 -55.77 -44.37 14.82
CA PHE A 127 -55.59 -43.24 13.91
C PHE A 127 -54.64 -42.18 14.51
N ALA A 128 -54.80 -41.87 15.80
CA ALA A 128 -53.88 -40.98 16.52
C ALA A 128 -52.47 -41.60 16.64
N GLY A 129 -52.38 -42.91 16.89
CA GLY A 129 -51.11 -43.64 16.93
C GLY A 129 -50.39 -43.64 15.58
N MET A 130 -51.11 -43.85 14.48
CA MET A 130 -50.56 -43.79 13.12
C MET A 130 -50.06 -42.39 12.75
N LEU A 131 -50.85 -41.34 13.05
CA LEU A 131 -50.42 -39.95 12.83
C LEU A 131 -49.14 -39.62 13.61
N SER A 132 -49.06 -40.04 14.88
CA SER A 132 -47.85 -39.87 15.69
C SER A 132 -46.68 -40.66 15.13
N HIS A 133 -46.92 -41.87 14.61
CA HIS A 133 -45.88 -42.72 14.02
C HIS A 133 -45.33 -42.12 12.73
N LEU A 134 -46.21 -41.72 11.80
CA LEU A 134 -45.83 -41.09 10.52
C LEU A 134 -45.09 -39.78 10.75
N THR A 135 -45.59 -38.92 11.64
CA THR A 135 -44.91 -37.67 12.01
C THR A 135 -43.54 -37.94 12.63
N GLY A 136 -43.43 -38.97 13.48
CA GLY A 136 -42.16 -39.42 14.05
C GLY A 136 -41.18 -39.95 13.00
N LEU A 137 -41.67 -40.69 12.01
CA LEU A 137 -40.89 -41.25 10.92
C LEU A 137 -40.37 -40.16 9.98
N ILE A 138 -41.21 -39.20 9.59
CA ILE A 138 -40.81 -38.01 8.81
C ILE A 138 -39.73 -37.25 9.57
N ARG A 139 -39.96 -36.93 10.85
CA ARG A 139 -38.96 -36.24 11.68
C ARG A 139 -37.65 -37.01 11.80
N SER A 140 -37.70 -38.34 11.97
CA SER A 140 -36.50 -39.17 12.03
C SER A 140 -35.74 -39.20 10.69
N SER A 141 -36.48 -39.13 9.58
CA SER A 141 -35.94 -39.09 8.23
C SER A 141 -35.28 -37.74 7.94
N GLU A 142 -35.91 -36.64 8.32
CA GLU A 142 -35.34 -35.28 8.26
C GLU A 142 -34.07 -35.16 9.09
N VAL A 143 -34.05 -35.69 10.32
CA VAL A 143 -32.85 -35.73 11.16
C VAL A 143 -31.74 -36.53 10.49
N SER A 144 -32.07 -37.63 9.82
CA SER A 144 -31.10 -38.44 9.07
C SER A 144 -30.56 -37.71 7.83
N LEU A 145 -31.41 -36.98 7.11
CA LEU A 145 -31.01 -36.11 5.99
C LEU A 145 -30.09 -34.98 6.46
N ARG A 146 -30.42 -34.30 7.58
CA ARG A 146 -29.55 -33.28 8.18
C ARG A 146 -28.19 -33.84 8.59
N LYS A 147 -28.15 -35.03 9.20
CA LYS A 147 -26.89 -35.70 9.55
C LYS A 147 -26.05 -36.04 8.31
N TYR A 148 -26.69 -36.50 7.24
CA TYR A 148 -25.99 -36.75 5.97
C TYR A 148 -25.46 -35.45 5.36
N PHE A 149 -26.26 -34.38 5.39
CA PHE A 149 -25.86 -33.06 4.92
C PHE A 149 -24.64 -32.52 5.68
N VAL A 150 -24.60 -32.62 7.01
CA VAL A 150 -23.38 -32.30 7.80
C VAL A 150 -22.21 -33.17 7.37
N ALA A 151 -22.42 -34.47 7.18
CA ALA A 151 -21.36 -35.38 6.77
C ALA A 151 -20.79 -35.02 5.38
N LEU A 152 -21.63 -34.51 4.47
CA LEU A 152 -21.19 -33.98 3.18
C LEU A 152 -20.40 -32.67 3.35
N LEU A 153 -20.90 -31.71 4.14
CA LEU A 153 -20.22 -30.44 4.41
C LEU A 153 -18.87 -30.62 5.14
N THR A 154 -18.76 -31.65 5.98
CA THR A 154 -17.54 -31.97 6.75
C THR A 154 -16.66 -33.02 6.07
N SER A 155 -16.99 -33.43 4.84
CA SER A 155 -16.22 -34.43 4.08
C SER A 155 -14.78 -33.97 3.81
N ILE A 156 -14.58 -32.67 3.63
CA ILE A 156 -13.26 -32.06 3.48
C ILE A 156 -12.67 -31.80 4.87
N LYS A 157 -11.56 -32.48 5.19
CA LYS A 157 -10.88 -32.27 6.49
C LYS A 157 -10.13 -30.92 6.50
N PRO A 158 -10.01 -30.27 7.68
CA PRO A 158 -9.17 -29.09 7.82
C PRO A 158 -7.73 -29.38 7.40
N PHE A 159 -7.11 -28.43 6.70
CA PHE A 159 -5.75 -28.53 6.19
C PHE A 159 -5.00 -27.22 6.43
N ASP A 160 -3.67 -27.27 6.36
CA ASP A 160 -2.81 -26.08 6.43
C ASP A 160 -2.79 -25.38 5.05
N PRO A 161 -3.38 -24.17 4.91
CA PRO A 161 -3.41 -23.46 3.64
C PRO A 161 -2.02 -23.06 3.14
N GLN A 162 -1.01 -22.96 4.02
CA GLN A 162 0.36 -22.61 3.63
C GLN A 162 0.95 -23.64 2.66
N ILE A 163 0.63 -24.92 2.85
CA ILE A 163 1.11 -26.00 1.99
C ILE A 163 0.60 -25.80 0.57
N ASN A 164 -0.67 -25.41 0.43
CA ASN A 164 -1.31 -25.21 -0.86
C ASN A 164 -0.83 -23.93 -1.53
N ILE A 165 -0.62 -22.86 -0.77
CA ILE A 165 -0.01 -21.61 -1.28
C ILE A 165 1.40 -21.88 -1.82
N ASN A 166 2.25 -22.54 -1.03
CA ASN A 166 3.63 -22.84 -1.42
C ASN A 166 3.71 -23.73 -2.67
N LYS A 167 2.82 -24.72 -2.77
CA LYS A 167 2.75 -25.65 -3.91
C LYS A 167 1.92 -25.12 -5.09
N LYS A 168 1.25 -23.97 -4.93
CA LYS A 168 0.29 -23.40 -5.89
C LYS A 168 -0.81 -24.39 -6.31
N ILE A 169 -1.28 -25.18 -5.35
CA ILE A 169 -2.38 -26.13 -5.55
C ILE A 169 -3.70 -25.43 -5.19
N PRO A 170 -4.75 -25.53 -6.02
CA PRO A 170 -6.08 -25.02 -5.66
C PRO A 170 -6.56 -25.61 -4.34
N PHE A 171 -7.29 -24.82 -3.55
CA PHE A 171 -7.86 -25.36 -2.32
C PHE A 171 -8.89 -26.45 -2.63
N PRO A 172 -9.06 -27.44 -1.74
CA PRO A 172 -10.04 -28.51 -1.90
C PRO A 172 -11.44 -27.95 -2.15
N TYR A 173 -12.13 -28.54 -3.13
CA TYR A 173 -13.50 -28.21 -3.51
C TYR A 173 -14.33 -29.50 -3.56
N TYR A 174 -15.65 -29.37 -3.44
CA TYR A 174 -16.56 -30.50 -3.50
C TYR A 174 -16.69 -31.02 -4.93
N VAL A 175 -16.98 -32.32 -5.06
CA VAL A 175 -17.26 -32.95 -6.35
C VAL A 175 -18.71 -32.68 -6.76
N ASP A 176 -18.99 -32.60 -8.05
CA ASP A 176 -20.33 -32.33 -8.60
C ASP A 176 -21.43 -33.24 -8.04
N GLU A 177 -21.13 -34.51 -7.77
CA GLU A 177 -22.07 -35.45 -7.14
C GLU A 177 -22.46 -34.99 -5.73
N GLN A 178 -21.50 -34.53 -4.94
CA GLN A 178 -21.73 -34.04 -3.58
C GLN A 178 -22.49 -32.71 -3.60
N LEU A 179 -22.15 -31.81 -4.54
CA LEU A 179 -22.86 -30.54 -4.72
C LEU A 179 -24.32 -30.77 -5.13
N ASN A 180 -24.56 -31.68 -6.07
CA ASN A 180 -25.91 -32.04 -6.49
C ASN A 180 -26.72 -32.66 -5.34
N ASP A 181 -26.12 -33.54 -4.54
CA ASP A 181 -26.75 -34.06 -3.32
C ASP A 181 -27.10 -32.95 -2.32
N MET A 182 -26.20 -31.98 -2.12
CA MET A 182 -26.45 -30.82 -1.26
C MET A 182 -27.59 -29.94 -1.78
N VAL A 183 -27.62 -29.65 -3.09
CA VAL A 183 -28.69 -28.86 -3.72
C VAL A 183 -30.04 -29.55 -3.55
N ILE A 184 -30.12 -30.86 -3.79
CA ILE A 184 -31.36 -31.63 -3.63
C ILE A 184 -31.87 -31.56 -2.17
N ILE A 185 -30.97 -31.62 -1.19
CA ILE A 185 -31.35 -31.53 0.23
C ILE A 185 -31.78 -30.11 0.61
N LEU A 186 -31.10 -29.07 0.10
CA LEU A 186 -31.47 -27.68 0.31
C LEU A 186 -32.86 -27.38 -0.28
N ASP A 187 -33.07 -27.75 -1.55
CA ASP A 187 -34.37 -27.61 -2.22
C ASP A 187 -35.49 -28.33 -1.44
N TYR A 188 -35.20 -29.50 -0.86
CA TYR A 188 -36.16 -30.20 0.00
C TYR A 188 -36.54 -29.38 1.24
N PHE A 189 -35.57 -28.88 2.00
CA PHE A 189 -35.85 -28.12 3.24
C PHE A 189 -36.42 -26.72 3.00
N HIS A 190 -36.11 -26.09 1.87
CA HIS A 190 -36.75 -24.82 1.47
C HIS A 190 -38.23 -25.00 1.13
N ASN A 191 -38.62 -26.14 0.57
CA ASN A 191 -40.01 -26.43 0.20
C ASN A 191 -40.83 -27.10 1.32
N ALA A 192 -40.21 -27.94 2.15
CA ALA A 192 -40.92 -28.80 3.10
C ALA A 192 -41.08 -28.21 4.51
N SER A 193 -40.33 -27.17 4.88
CA SER A 193 -40.24 -26.73 6.29
C SER A 193 -40.36 -25.22 6.47
N ASP A 194 -41.06 -24.78 7.53
CA ASP A 194 -40.99 -23.40 8.10
C ASP A 194 -39.57 -23.03 8.63
N ASP A 195 -38.59 -23.92 8.44
CA ASP A 195 -37.26 -23.93 9.07
C ASP A 195 -36.14 -23.70 8.04
N SER A 196 -36.46 -23.13 6.86
CA SER A 196 -35.52 -22.80 5.78
C SER A 196 -34.32 -21.96 6.28
N ALA A 197 -34.58 -20.99 7.16
CA ALA A 197 -33.54 -20.17 7.76
C ALA A 197 -32.55 -20.98 8.65
N ALA A 198 -32.97 -22.12 9.22
CA ALA A 198 -32.13 -22.93 10.08
C ALA A 198 -31.14 -23.77 9.28
N ILE A 199 -31.53 -24.31 8.11
CA ILE A 199 -30.61 -25.07 7.24
C ILE A 199 -29.56 -24.14 6.62
N ASP A 200 -29.95 -22.94 6.20
CA ASP A 200 -29.03 -21.94 5.64
C ASP A 200 -28.01 -21.45 6.67
N LYS A 201 -28.48 -21.22 7.91
CA LYS A 201 -27.60 -20.88 9.03
C LYS A 201 -26.63 -22.03 9.33
N MET A 202 -27.11 -23.27 9.29
CA MET A 202 -26.29 -24.45 9.51
C MET A 202 -25.20 -24.62 8.44
N VAL A 203 -25.50 -24.39 7.16
CA VAL A 203 -24.47 -24.32 6.11
C VAL A 203 -23.44 -23.26 6.46
N ALA A 204 -23.89 -22.06 6.81
CA ALA A 204 -23.00 -20.97 7.11
C ALA A 204 -22.09 -21.25 8.32
N ASP A 205 -22.64 -21.79 9.40
CA ASP A 205 -21.94 -22.09 10.64
C ASP A 205 -20.88 -23.20 10.43
N GLU A 206 -21.24 -24.30 9.75
CA GLU A 206 -20.31 -25.41 9.48
C GLU A 206 -19.16 -25.00 8.55
N ARG A 207 -19.47 -24.25 7.49
CA ARG A 207 -18.46 -23.74 6.55
C ARG A 207 -17.55 -22.72 7.21
N CYS A 208 -18.11 -21.80 8.00
CA CYS A 208 -17.34 -20.82 8.75
C CYS A 208 -16.40 -21.51 9.76
N ASP A 209 -16.89 -22.45 10.57
CA ASP A 209 -16.07 -23.18 11.54
C ASP A 209 -14.96 -23.99 10.86
N TRP A 210 -15.25 -24.61 9.72
CA TRP A 210 -14.26 -25.31 8.92
C TRP A 210 -13.14 -24.38 8.40
N ILE A 211 -13.49 -23.21 7.84
CA ILE A 211 -12.49 -22.24 7.38
C ILE A 211 -11.68 -21.73 8.57
N LEU A 212 -12.30 -21.41 9.70
CA LEU A 212 -11.60 -20.97 10.91
C LEU A 212 -10.59 -22.01 11.41
N LYS A 213 -10.91 -23.30 11.35
CA LYS A 213 -9.97 -24.39 11.67
C LYS A 213 -8.78 -24.44 10.71
N CYS A 214 -8.98 -24.14 9.42
CA CYS A 214 -7.88 -24.04 8.46
C CYS A 214 -7.03 -22.78 8.70
N MET A 215 -7.66 -21.65 8.99
CA MET A 215 -6.96 -20.39 9.28
C MET A 215 -6.19 -20.42 10.61
N ALA A 216 -6.61 -21.26 11.56
CA ALA A 216 -5.92 -21.46 12.84
C ALA A 216 -4.48 -22.01 12.68
N PHE A 217 -4.15 -22.70 11.58
CA PHE A 217 -2.77 -23.11 11.28
C PHE A 217 -1.86 -21.91 11.00
N LEU A 218 -2.40 -20.84 10.40
CA LEU A 218 -1.65 -19.65 10.01
C LEU A 218 -1.63 -18.57 11.10
N GLU A 219 -2.61 -18.60 12.02
CA GLU A 219 -2.77 -17.60 13.07
C GLU A 219 -1.51 -17.39 13.94
N PRO A 220 -0.76 -18.43 14.37
CA PRO A 220 0.47 -18.24 15.16
C PRO A 220 1.54 -17.42 14.43
N PHE A 221 1.75 -17.70 13.14
CA PHE A 221 2.75 -17.03 12.31
C PHE A 221 2.36 -15.59 11.97
N ALA A 222 1.05 -15.33 11.87
CA ALA A 222 0.53 -13.99 11.63
C ALA A 222 0.51 -13.11 12.91
N LYS A 223 0.52 -13.73 14.11
CA LYS A 223 0.66 -13.03 15.40
C LYS A 223 2.11 -12.65 15.73
N GLN A 224 3.09 -13.43 15.27
CA GLN A 224 4.51 -13.23 15.58
C GLN A 224 5.23 -12.54 14.43
N VAL A 225 5.35 -11.21 14.51
CA VAL A 225 6.01 -10.38 13.48
C VAL A 225 7.52 -10.60 13.39
N ASN A 226 8.16 -10.98 14.50
CA ASN A 226 9.61 -11.20 14.56
C ASN A 226 9.94 -12.66 14.81
N ALA A 227 10.68 -13.27 13.89
CA ALA A 227 11.55 -14.39 14.23
C ALA A 227 12.58 -13.92 15.25
N VAL A 228 12.79 -14.72 16.29
CA VAL A 228 13.70 -14.47 17.42
C VAL A 228 15.06 -13.93 16.93
N GLY A 229 15.35 -12.64 17.18
CA GLY A 229 16.72 -12.11 17.13
C GLY A 229 17.03 -10.89 16.24
N SER A 230 16.15 -10.45 15.33
CA SER A 230 16.43 -9.23 14.53
C SER A 230 15.85 -7.96 15.17
N GLN A 231 16.69 -6.94 15.40
CA GLN A 231 16.28 -5.65 15.96
C GLN A 231 15.46 -4.79 14.98
N SER A 232 15.45 -5.11 13.68
CA SER A 232 14.72 -4.36 12.64
C SER A 232 13.91 -5.30 11.75
N TYR A 233 12.68 -4.89 11.42
CA TYR A 233 11.80 -5.67 10.54
C TYR A 233 12.35 -5.73 9.10
N GLU A 234 12.38 -6.93 8.52
CA GLU A 234 12.71 -7.17 7.11
C GLU A 234 11.45 -7.47 6.29
N LYS A 235 11.43 -6.97 5.05
CA LYS A 235 10.28 -7.08 4.15
C LYS A 235 9.86 -8.53 3.94
N GLY A 236 8.57 -8.80 4.06
CA GLY A 236 7.98 -10.12 3.79
C GLY A 236 8.21 -11.17 4.87
N THR A 237 8.74 -10.79 6.03
CA THR A 237 8.95 -11.72 7.17
C THR A 237 7.65 -12.01 7.93
N SER A 238 6.62 -11.16 7.77
CA SER A 238 5.33 -11.34 8.42
C SER A 238 4.50 -12.45 7.77
N GLY A 239 4.05 -13.40 8.60
CA GLY A 239 3.08 -14.43 8.21
C GLY A 239 1.69 -13.88 7.89
N LEU A 240 1.44 -12.58 8.09
CA LEU A 240 0.17 -11.94 7.72
C LEU A 240 -0.09 -12.01 6.21
N ASN A 241 0.94 -11.88 5.38
CA ASN A 241 0.74 -11.91 3.92
C ASN A 241 0.17 -13.26 3.47
N SER A 242 0.69 -14.36 4.03
CA SER A 242 0.16 -15.70 3.79
C SER A 242 -1.23 -15.91 4.38
N TYR A 243 -1.52 -15.35 5.57
CA TYR A 243 -2.86 -15.37 6.14
C TYR A 243 -3.86 -14.63 5.24
N ALA A 244 -3.48 -13.45 4.73
CA ALA A 244 -4.29 -12.68 3.82
C ALA A 244 -4.52 -13.44 2.51
N GLU A 245 -3.47 -14.00 1.90
CA GLU A 245 -3.57 -14.80 0.67
C GLU A 245 -4.50 -16.01 0.84
N ALA A 246 -4.39 -16.74 1.97
CA ALA A 246 -5.31 -17.83 2.29
C ALA A 246 -6.76 -17.32 2.41
N LEU A 247 -6.97 -16.21 3.12
CA LEU A 247 -8.28 -15.59 3.27
C LEU A 247 -8.89 -15.20 1.91
N LEU A 248 -8.08 -14.62 1.01
CA LEU A 248 -8.50 -14.29 -0.36
C LEU A 248 -8.97 -15.53 -1.12
N GLY A 249 -8.20 -16.62 -1.04
CA GLY A 249 -8.55 -17.90 -1.67
C GLY A 249 -9.84 -18.50 -1.11
N PHE A 250 -10.02 -18.47 0.22
CA PHE A 250 -11.26 -18.95 0.85
C PHE A 250 -12.47 -18.10 0.47
N ILE A 251 -12.35 -16.77 0.45
CA ILE A 251 -13.46 -15.89 0.05
C ILE A 251 -13.87 -16.15 -1.41
N ALA A 252 -12.91 -16.33 -2.32
CA ALA A 252 -13.19 -16.63 -3.72
C ALA A 252 -13.88 -17.98 -3.91
N ASN A 253 -13.40 -19.01 -3.21
CA ASN A 253 -14.01 -20.34 -3.26
C ASN A 253 -15.39 -20.35 -2.62
N GLU A 254 -15.59 -19.62 -1.53
CA GLU A 254 -16.88 -19.57 -0.84
C GLU A 254 -17.91 -18.82 -1.68
N LYS A 255 -17.50 -17.79 -2.44
CA LYS A 255 -18.38 -17.16 -3.42
C LYS A 255 -18.86 -18.15 -4.47
N SER A 256 -17.96 -18.97 -5.00
CA SER A 256 -18.27 -20.00 -6.00
C SER A 256 -19.17 -21.09 -5.41
N PHE A 257 -18.86 -21.54 -4.19
CA PHE A 257 -19.66 -22.54 -3.47
C PHE A 257 -21.11 -22.10 -3.22
N VAL A 258 -21.30 -20.86 -2.75
CA VAL A 258 -22.65 -20.32 -2.53
C VAL A 258 -23.39 -20.13 -3.86
N ASP A 259 -22.68 -19.76 -4.93
CA ASP A 259 -23.29 -19.63 -6.26
C ASP A 259 -23.76 -20.97 -6.83
N ASP A 260 -22.98 -22.04 -6.61
CA ASP A 260 -23.26 -23.40 -7.05
C ASP A 260 -24.38 -24.07 -6.25
N LEU A 261 -24.50 -23.77 -4.95
CA LEU A 261 -25.55 -24.36 -4.10
C LEU A 261 -26.92 -23.70 -4.27
N TYR A 262 -26.98 -22.36 -4.35
CA TYR A 262 -28.24 -21.63 -4.32
C TYR A 262 -28.71 -21.22 -5.72
N ILE A 263 -28.69 -22.13 -6.70
CA ILE A 263 -28.99 -21.81 -8.11
C ILE A 263 -30.39 -21.19 -8.27
N GLN A 264 -31.39 -21.73 -7.58
CA GLN A 264 -32.80 -21.31 -7.68
C GLN A 264 -33.12 -20.09 -6.79
N GLU A 265 -32.46 -19.96 -5.64
CA GLU A 265 -32.73 -18.93 -4.63
C GLU A 265 -31.70 -17.80 -4.64
N SER A 266 -31.76 -16.93 -5.67
CA SER A 266 -30.81 -15.82 -5.83
C SER A 266 -30.80 -14.82 -4.65
N ASP A 267 -31.89 -14.71 -3.90
CA ASP A 267 -32.02 -13.76 -2.79
C ASP A 267 -31.29 -14.21 -1.52
N MET A 268 -31.03 -15.52 -1.36
CA MET A 268 -30.37 -16.09 -0.20
C MET A 268 -28.85 -16.12 -0.33
N LYS A 269 -28.32 -16.19 -1.56
CA LYS A 269 -26.89 -16.10 -1.88
C LYS A 269 -26.13 -15.04 -1.08
N PRO A 270 -26.52 -13.74 -1.10
CA PRO A 270 -25.77 -12.71 -0.39
C PRO A 270 -25.83 -12.88 1.14
N LYS A 271 -26.94 -13.39 1.69
CA LYS A 271 -27.11 -13.57 3.13
C LYS A 271 -26.22 -14.69 3.66
N VAL A 272 -26.22 -15.84 2.99
CA VAL A 272 -25.39 -17.00 3.36
C VAL A 272 -23.92 -16.66 3.23
N PHE A 273 -23.51 -16.05 2.11
CA PHE A 273 -22.15 -15.58 1.91
C PHE A 273 -21.69 -14.60 3.01
N CYS A 274 -22.54 -13.62 3.36
CA CYS A 274 -22.24 -12.69 4.46
C CYS A 274 -22.05 -13.40 5.80
N ASN A 275 -22.92 -14.35 6.14
CA ASN A 275 -22.84 -15.09 7.40
C ASN A 275 -21.54 -15.89 7.52
N ILE A 276 -21.00 -16.40 6.41
CA ILE A 276 -19.74 -17.16 6.39
C ILE A 276 -18.53 -16.22 6.47
N VAL A 277 -18.55 -15.11 5.74
CA VAL A 277 -17.36 -14.27 5.54
C VAL A 277 -17.18 -13.20 6.64
N ILE A 278 -18.27 -12.70 7.27
CA ILE A 278 -18.18 -11.68 8.34
C ILE A 278 -17.31 -12.15 9.52
N PRO A 279 -17.46 -13.38 10.05
CA PRO A 279 -16.57 -13.88 11.11
C PRO A 279 -15.11 -13.95 10.68
N LEU A 280 -14.83 -14.33 9.43
CA LEU A 280 -13.47 -14.40 8.87
C LEU A 280 -12.83 -13.01 8.79
N ILE A 281 -13.60 -12.02 8.32
CA ILE A 281 -13.19 -10.60 8.31
C ILE A 281 -12.94 -10.11 9.73
N THR A 282 -13.79 -10.49 10.69
CA THR A 282 -13.62 -10.12 12.10
C THR A 282 -12.32 -10.71 12.68
N ALA A 283 -12.01 -11.98 12.39
CA ALA A 283 -10.77 -12.61 12.81
C ALA A 283 -9.52 -11.94 12.17
N TYR A 284 -9.60 -11.62 10.87
CA TYR A 284 -8.54 -10.91 10.16
C TYR A 284 -8.30 -9.50 10.71
N THR A 285 -9.35 -8.70 10.87
CA THR A 285 -9.25 -7.33 11.40
C THR A 285 -8.71 -7.30 12.83
N ARG A 286 -9.09 -8.27 13.67
CA ARG A 286 -8.50 -8.46 15.01
C ARG A 286 -6.99 -8.67 14.94
N LEU A 287 -6.54 -9.52 14.02
CA LEU A 287 -5.13 -9.84 13.85
C LEU A 287 -4.33 -8.65 13.29
N VAL A 288 -4.90 -7.92 12.32
CA VAL A 288 -4.31 -6.69 11.80
C VAL A 288 -4.18 -5.63 12.89
N ASN A 289 -5.20 -5.45 13.73
CA ASN A 289 -5.15 -4.51 14.86
C ASN A 289 -4.08 -4.89 15.89
N LEU A 290 -3.89 -6.18 16.16
CA LEU A 290 -2.81 -6.65 17.05
C LEU A 290 -1.42 -6.29 16.48
N ASN A 291 -1.21 -6.50 15.18
CA ASN A 291 0.02 -6.10 14.50
C ASN A 291 0.17 -4.57 14.44
N LEU A 292 -0.93 -3.83 14.29
CA LEU A 292 -0.94 -2.37 14.33
C LEU A 292 -0.51 -1.84 15.70
N ASP A 293 -0.99 -2.44 16.80
CA ASP A 293 -0.63 -2.04 18.16
C ASP A 293 0.83 -2.38 18.49
N TYR A 294 1.34 -3.49 17.94
CA TYR A 294 2.77 -3.81 17.97
C TYR A 294 3.60 -2.74 17.24
N VAL A 295 3.16 -2.31 16.04
CA VAL A 295 3.82 -1.24 15.28
C VAL A 295 3.80 0.10 16.01
N ARG A 296 2.68 0.44 16.66
CA ARG A 296 2.57 1.65 17.49
C ARG A 296 3.57 1.66 18.65
N SER A 297 3.84 0.49 19.22
CA SER A 297 4.75 0.35 20.35
C SER A 297 6.24 0.38 19.93
N ASN A 298 6.57 -0.01 18.69
CA ASN A 298 7.95 -0.09 18.20
C ASN A 298 8.12 0.54 16.80
N LEU A 299 7.70 1.79 16.65
CA LEU A 299 7.61 2.45 15.34
C LEU A 299 8.98 2.62 14.64
N ALA A 300 10.05 2.80 15.41
CA ALA A 300 11.40 2.98 14.89
C ALA A 300 11.90 1.75 14.09
N ASN A 301 11.61 0.55 14.58
CA ASN A 301 12.13 -0.70 14.00
C ASN A 301 11.11 -1.46 13.14
N THR A 302 9.83 -1.26 13.40
CA THR A 302 8.73 -2.01 12.76
C THR A 302 7.88 -1.14 11.84
N GLY A 303 8.19 0.15 11.69
CA GLY A 303 7.40 1.08 10.87
C GLY A 303 7.23 0.62 9.41
N ILE A 304 8.13 -0.21 8.90
CA ILE A 304 8.03 -0.80 7.55
C ILE A 304 6.86 -1.79 7.42
N LEU A 305 6.54 -2.53 8.50
CA LEU A 305 5.43 -3.49 8.52
C LEU A 305 4.10 -2.81 8.16
N ILE A 306 3.94 -1.52 8.47
CA ILE A 306 2.68 -0.82 8.24
C ILE A 306 2.28 -0.79 6.76
N PHE A 307 3.27 -0.72 5.86
CA PHE A 307 3.01 -0.71 4.43
C PHE A 307 2.55 -2.09 3.95
N GLU A 308 3.06 -3.17 4.55
CA GLU A 308 2.55 -4.53 4.29
C GLU A 308 1.16 -4.72 4.87
N LEU A 309 0.86 -4.16 6.05
CA LEU A 309 -0.50 -4.15 6.59
C LEU A 309 -1.46 -3.40 5.65
N ALA A 310 -1.03 -2.26 5.11
CA ALA A 310 -1.82 -1.46 4.17
C ALA A 310 -2.08 -2.24 2.87
N ASP A 311 -1.05 -2.82 2.27
CA ASP A 311 -1.17 -3.65 1.06
C ASP A 311 -2.09 -4.86 1.31
N SER A 312 -1.96 -5.51 2.46
CA SER A 312 -2.80 -6.65 2.85
C SER A 312 -4.28 -6.25 2.96
N ILE A 313 -4.60 -5.14 3.65
CA ILE A 313 -5.97 -4.61 3.71
C ILE A 313 -6.47 -4.25 2.32
N HIS A 314 -5.65 -3.60 1.49
CA HIS A 314 -6.02 -3.20 0.15
C HIS A 314 -6.41 -4.42 -0.71
N ASN A 315 -5.63 -5.49 -0.64
CA ASN A 315 -5.90 -6.74 -1.37
C ASN A 315 -7.21 -7.39 -0.93
N VAL A 316 -7.49 -7.44 0.38
CA VAL A 316 -8.77 -7.96 0.90
C VAL A 316 -9.94 -7.09 0.47
N LYS A 317 -9.82 -5.77 0.59
CA LYS A 317 -10.86 -4.83 0.12
C LYS A 317 -11.13 -4.98 -1.38
N ARG A 318 -10.09 -5.22 -2.19
CA ARG A 318 -10.22 -5.40 -3.64
C ARG A 318 -11.09 -6.61 -4.00
N ILE A 319 -10.94 -7.74 -3.30
CA ILE A 319 -11.78 -8.93 -3.53
C ILE A 319 -13.22 -8.72 -3.05
N LEU A 320 -13.41 -7.93 -1.99
CA LEU A 320 -14.75 -7.61 -1.49
C LEU A 320 -15.52 -6.64 -2.40
N ARG A 321 -14.88 -5.97 -3.36
CA ARG A 321 -15.58 -5.10 -4.33
C ARG A 321 -16.53 -5.91 -5.20
N GLY A 322 -17.78 -5.47 -5.31
CA GLY A 322 -18.81 -6.21 -6.04
C GLY A 322 -19.44 -7.38 -5.25
N THR A 323 -19.05 -7.58 -3.98
CA THR A 323 -19.75 -8.48 -3.05
C THR A 323 -20.67 -7.66 -2.13
N PRO A 324 -21.68 -8.27 -1.47
CA PRO A 324 -22.52 -7.56 -0.49
C PRO A 324 -21.73 -6.98 0.71
N LEU A 325 -20.45 -7.35 0.86
CA LEU A 325 -19.55 -6.92 1.94
C LEU A 325 -18.60 -5.79 1.52
N GLU A 326 -18.81 -5.14 0.37
CA GLU A 326 -17.94 -4.06 -0.11
C GLU A 326 -17.78 -2.92 0.92
N ASN A 327 -18.85 -2.56 1.64
CA ASN A 327 -18.88 -1.50 2.66
C ASN A 327 -18.88 -2.05 4.10
N ALA A 328 -18.16 -3.16 4.33
CA ALA A 328 -18.04 -3.72 5.67
C ALA A 328 -17.35 -2.73 6.63
N LYS A 329 -18.13 -2.15 7.56
CA LYS A 329 -17.65 -1.12 8.52
C LYS A 329 -16.35 -1.51 9.23
N GLN A 330 -16.24 -2.77 9.68
CA GLN A 330 -15.05 -3.28 10.36
C GLN A 330 -13.79 -3.17 9.51
N MET A 331 -13.89 -3.44 8.20
CA MET A 331 -12.78 -3.32 7.27
C MET A 331 -12.43 -1.86 7.00
N ASP A 332 -13.42 -0.99 6.87
CA ASP A 332 -13.21 0.45 6.68
C ASP A 332 -12.62 1.14 7.91
N ASP A 333 -13.02 0.73 9.11
CA ASP A 333 -12.43 1.20 10.37
C ASP A 333 -10.97 0.74 10.50
N CYS A 334 -10.67 -0.51 10.12
CA CYS A 334 -9.31 -1.04 10.12
C CYS A 334 -8.42 -0.32 9.10
N ALA A 335 -8.90 -0.11 7.87
CA ALA A 335 -8.20 0.64 6.83
C ALA A 335 -7.89 2.08 7.26
N ARG A 336 -8.88 2.78 7.84
CA ARG A 336 -8.69 4.14 8.40
C ARG A 336 -7.67 4.15 9.54
N SER A 337 -7.64 3.11 10.37
CA SER A 337 -6.70 2.99 11.48
C SER A 337 -5.26 2.78 10.98
N VAL A 338 -5.05 1.90 10.00
CA VAL A 338 -3.74 1.72 9.33
C VAL A 338 -3.29 3.01 8.65
N HIS A 339 -4.19 3.67 7.92
CA HIS A 339 -3.87 4.94 7.25
C HIS A 339 -3.43 6.03 8.25
N LYS A 340 -4.15 6.20 9.37
CA LYS A 340 -3.77 7.16 10.42
C LYS A 340 -2.39 6.88 11.02
N VAL A 341 -2.05 5.62 11.28
CA VAL A 341 -0.73 5.26 11.83
C VAL A 341 0.36 5.45 10.76
N THR A 342 0.04 5.22 9.47
CA THR A 342 0.98 5.49 8.37
C THR A 342 1.23 6.99 8.22
N GLN A 343 0.21 7.83 8.39
CA GLN A 343 0.39 9.28 8.45
C GLN A 343 1.26 9.73 9.63
N PHE A 344 1.05 9.11 10.81
CA PHE A 344 1.87 9.35 11.99
C PHE A 344 3.34 8.95 11.78
N LEU A 345 3.60 7.89 11.02
CA LEU A 345 4.95 7.42 10.71
C LEU A 345 5.79 8.50 9.99
N PHE A 346 5.20 9.27 9.07
CA PHE A 346 5.92 10.37 8.40
C PHE A 346 6.37 11.45 9.40
N LYS A 347 5.53 11.78 10.36
CA LYS A 347 5.87 12.73 11.43
C LYS A 347 6.94 12.16 12.37
N GLU A 348 6.86 10.89 12.73
CA GLU A 348 7.85 10.27 13.60
C GLU A 348 9.22 10.15 12.93
N VAL A 349 9.31 9.90 11.62
CA VAL A 349 10.60 9.93 10.90
C VAL A 349 11.30 11.28 11.09
N ILE A 350 10.57 12.38 10.97
CA ILE A 350 11.12 13.73 11.19
C ILE A 350 11.54 13.94 12.66
N GLN A 351 10.71 13.53 13.61
CA GLN A 351 11.05 13.63 15.04
C GLN A 351 12.27 12.78 15.40
N HIS A 352 12.40 11.59 14.81
CA HIS A 352 13.53 10.70 15.00
C HIS A 352 14.83 11.34 14.51
N VAL A 353 14.79 12.03 13.37
CA VAL A 353 15.93 12.82 12.86
C VAL A 353 16.36 13.87 13.88
N GLU A 354 15.41 14.66 14.41
CA GLU A 354 15.71 15.69 15.41
C GLU A 354 16.27 15.10 16.71
N LEU A 355 15.73 13.98 17.18
CA LEU A 355 16.19 13.29 18.38
C LEU A 355 17.61 12.72 18.23
N ARG A 356 17.88 12.01 17.13
CA ARG A 356 19.21 11.41 16.88
C ARG A 356 20.27 12.47 16.68
N VAL A 357 19.99 13.53 15.92
CA VAL A 357 20.92 14.67 15.79
C VAL A 357 21.05 15.43 17.13
N GLY A 358 19.96 15.55 17.88
CA GLY A 358 19.94 16.14 19.22
C GLY A 358 20.84 15.40 20.22
N SER A 359 20.94 14.06 20.10
CA SER A 359 21.75 13.20 20.97
C SER A 359 23.26 13.35 20.77
N MET A 360 23.71 13.95 19.66
CA MET A 360 25.13 14.14 19.40
C MET A 360 25.78 15.02 20.49
N THR A 361 26.92 14.62 21.03
CA THR A 361 27.63 15.42 22.07
C THR A 361 28.80 16.21 21.49
N ALA A 362 29.38 15.76 20.37
CA ALA A 362 30.49 16.41 19.69
C ALA A 362 30.37 16.24 18.16
N ILE A 363 31.05 17.11 17.42
CA ILE A 363 31.28 16.93 15.99
C ILE A 363 32.44 15.93 15.83
N PRO A 364 32.35 14.94 14.92
CA PRO A 364 33.46 14.03 14.64
C PRO A 364 34.79 14.78 14.42
N GLY A 365 35.89 14.25 14.94
CA GLY A 365 37.20 14.90 14.87
C GLY A 365 37.72 15.09 13.44
N ASP A 366 37.31 14.22 12.53
CA ASP A 366 37.56 14.28 11.09
C ASP A 366 36.55 15.18 10.33
N ASN A 367 35.53 15.69 11.02
CA ASN A 367 34.36 16.35 10.44
C ASN A 367 33.66 15.48 9.36
N GLY A 368 33.70 14.16 9.56
CA GLY A 368 33.09 13.17 8.67
C GLY A 368 31.58 13.06 8.81
N VAL A 369 31.05 11.98 8.24
CA VAL A 369 29.62 11.68 8.26
C VAL A 369 29.17 11.20 9.64
N THR A 370 28.00 11.64 10.07
CA THR A 370 27.42 11.20 11.35
C THR A 370 26.64 9.90 11.23
N GLU A 371 26.60 9.10 12.31
CA GLU A 371 25.73 7.93 12.40
C GLU A 371 24.25 8.31 12.19
N ALA A 372 23.82 9.47 12.70
CA ALA A 372 22.47 9.99 12.49
C ALA A 372 22.12 10.14 11.00
N THR A 373 23.06 10.59 10.17
CA THR A 373 22.87 10.66 8.71
C THR A 373 22.77 9.28 8.07
N VAL A 374 23.65 8.35 8.46
CA VAL A 374 23.65 6.98 7.94
C VAL A 374 22.33 6.27 8.27
N GLU A 375 21.89 6.36 9.52
CA GLU A 375 20.65 5.75 9.99
C GLU A 375 19.43 6.37 9.34
N THR A 376 19.37 7.71 9.26
CA THR A 376 18.28 8.42 8.58
C THR A 376 18.18 8.01 7.12
N MET A 377 19.29 7.99 6.38
CA MET A 377 19.28 7.62 4.97
C MET A 377 18.99 6.14 4.74
N SER A 378 19.48 5.26 5.62
CA SER A 378 19.11 3.84 5.63
C SER A 378 17.60 3.67 5.81
N ARG A 379 17.00 4.43 6.74
CA ARG A 379 15.56 4.46 6.96
C ARG A 379 14.83 4.98 5.72
N LEU A 380 15.18 6.16 5.18
CA LEU A 380 14.54 6.72 3.98
C LEU A 380 14.64 5.78 2.76
N ARG A 381 15.77 5.07 2.59
CA ARG A 381 15.91 4.04 1.56
C ARG A 381 14.90 2.91 1.75
N LYS A 382 14.79 2.34 2.94
CA LYS A 382 13.80 1.28 3.23
C LYS A 382 12.36 1.76 3.00
N PHE A 383 12.06 3.03 3.29
CA PHE A 383 10.75 3.63 2.97
C PHE A 383 10.50 3.73 1.46
N SER A 384 11.53 4.04 0.67
CA SER A 384 11.40 4.16 -0.79
C SER A 384 11.05 2.85 -1.50
N ASP A 385 11.40 1.71 -0.89
CA ASP A 385 11.06 0.38 -1.42
C ASP A 385 9.54 0.09 -1.40
N TYR A 386 8.76 0.88 -0.65
CA TYR A 386 7.28 0.78 -0.54
C TYR A 386 6.58 1.95 -1.26
N ARG A 387 6.97 2.20 -2.51
CA ARG A 387 6.45 3.32 -3.32
C ARG A 387 4.92 3.41 -3.33
N ASN A 388 4.23 2.30 -3.58
CA ASN A 388 2.77 2.30 -3.72
C ASN A 388 2.06 2.60 -2.39
N GLY A 389 2.47 1.94 -1.30
CA GLY A 389 1.93 2.21 0.04
C GLY A 389 2.21 3.64 0.52
N CYS A 390 3.37 4.20 0.16
CA CYS A 390 3.69 5.61 0.42
C CYS A 390 2.81 6.57 -0.38
N LEU A 391 2.49 6.27 -1.64
CA LEU A 391 1.61 7.11 -2.47
C LEU A 391 0.17 7.13 -1.93
N GLU A 392 -0.35 5.98 -1.49
CA GLU A 392 -1.68 5.88 -0.88
C GLU A 392 -1.73 6.62 0.46
N ALA A 393 -0.69 6.50 1.28
CA ALA A 393 -0.59 7.23 2.55
C ALA A 393 -0.42 8.74 2.39
N MET A 394 0.03 9.20 1.22
CA MET A 394 0.17 10.61 0.85
C MET A 394 -1.13 11.25 0.33
N GLU A 395 -2.21 10.48 0.32
CA GLU A 395 -3.55 10.99 0.07
C GLU A 395 -4.04 11.78 1.31
N ASN A 396 -4.56 12.99 1.10
CA ASN A 396 -5.14 13.86 2.14
C ASN A 396 -4.21 14.30 3.30
N ILE A 397 -2.91 14.03 3.23
CA ILE A 397 -1.93 14.57 4.18
C ILE A 397 -1.41 15.94 3.72
N THR A 398 -1.35 16.89 4.67
CA THR A 398 -0.75 18.20 4.45
C THR A 398 0.71 18.19 4.88
N ARG A 399 1.52 19.04 4.22
CA ARG A 399 2.93 19.21 4.56
C ARG A 399 3.16 19.62 6.03
N GLU A 400 2.24 20.42 6.58
CA GLU A 400 2.29 20.87 7.98
C GLU A 400 2.15 19.72 8.99
N SER A 401 1.61 18.56 8.57
CA SER A 401 1.37 17.41 9.44
C SER A 401 2.68 16.73 9.89
N TRP A 402 3.71 16.69 9.03
CA TRP A 402 4.99 16.06 9.34
C TRP A 402 6.10 17.04 9.75
N LEU A 403 5.95 18.34 9.46
CA LEU A 403 6.98 19.32 9.79
C LEU A 403 7.02 19.64 11.30
N PRO A 404 8.20 19.98 11.84
CA PRO A 404 8.30 20.50 13.21
C PRO A 404 7.56 21.83 13.33
N LEU A 405 6.88 22.05 14.47
CA LEU A 405 6.11 23.28 14.74
C LEU A 405 6.94 24.57 14.62
N ASN A 406 8.26 24.48 14.81
CA ASN A 406 9.19 25.62 14.79
C ASN A 406 9.97 25.74 13.47
N PHE A 407 9.59 25.02 12.42
CA PHE A 407 10.32 24.99 11.16
C PHE A 407 10.09 26.28 10.36
N ARG A 408 11.14 27.08 10.21
CA ARG A 408 11.04 28.39 9.54
C ARG A 408 11.11 28.25 8.02
N GLY A 409 10.42 29.13 7.29
CA GLY A 409 10.43 29.13 5.81
C GLY A 409 11.84 29.27 5.18
N LYS A 410 12.82 29.81 5.89
CA LYS A 410 14.23 29.88 5.44
C LYS A 410 15.00 28.55 5.53
N GLU A 411 14.51 27.62 6.34
CA GLU A 411 15.18 26.33 6.60
C GLU A 411 14.93 25.36 5.44
N THR A 412 13.76 25.46 4.80
CA THR A 412 13.42 24.67 3.61
C THR A 412 14.06 25.19 2.33
N THR A 413 14.23 24.28 1.37
CA THR A 413 14.63 24.56 -0.01
C THR A 413 13.45 24.59 -0.98
N LEU A 414 12.22 24.34 -0.49
CA LEU A 414 11.00 24.35 -1.29
C LEU A 414 10.72 25.76 -1.86
N PRO A 415 10.41 25.88 -3.17
CA PRO A 415 9.99 27.14 -3.77
C PRO A 415 8.67 27.64 -3.16
N VAL A 416 8.55 28.96 -2.97
CA VAL A 416 7.42 29.63 -2.28
C VAL A 416 6.05 29.39 -2.94
N ASN A 417 6.00 29.07 -4.24
CA ASN A 417 4.77 28.85 -5.00
C ASN A 417 4.57 27.39 -5.44
N SER A 418 5.06 26.42 -4.66
CA SER A 418 4.95 25.00 -5.04
C SER A 418 3.58 24.43 -4.66
N GLU A 419 2.74 24.14 -5.65
CA GLU A 419 1.46 23.44 -5.42
C GLU A 419 1.67 21.93 -5.31
N LEU A 420 1.29 21.36 -4.16
CA LEU A 420 1.41 19.92 -3.87
C LEU A 420 0.15 19.17 -4.29
N LEU A 421 -0.19 19.23 -5.58
CA LEU A 421 -1.47 18.73 -6.12
C LEU A 421 -1.56 17.20 -6.12
N THR A 422 -0.47 16.51 -6.48
CA THR A 422 -0.46 15.04 -6.61
C THR A 422 0.23 14.35 -5.42
N PRO A 423 -0.18 13.12 -5.06
CA PRO A 423 0.51 12.34 -4.01
C PRO A 423 1.99 12.10 -4.31
N GLN A 424 2.37 12.00 -5.59
CA GLN A 424 3.75 11.84 -6.01
C GLN A 424 4.60 13.09 -5.72
N ILE A 425 4.05 14.28 -5.98
CA ILE A 425 4.72 15.54 -5.65
C ILE A 425 4.82 15.71 -4.12
N ARG A 426 3.77 15.34 -3.36
CA ARG A 426 3.81 15.33 -1.88
C ARG A 426 4.88 14.39 -1.34
N LEU A 427 5.01 13.20 -1.90
CA LEU A 427 6.01 12.23 -1.50
C LEU A 427 7.44 12.72 -1.79
N SER A 428 7.68 13.29 -2.99
CA SER A 428 8.96 13.95 -3.30
C SER A 428 9.27 15.10 -2.34
N CYS A 429 8.25 15.91 -2.02
CA CYS A 429 8.36 16.99 -1.04
C CYS A 429 8.72 16.48 0.34
N PHE A 430 8.08 15.39 0.81
CA PHE A 430 8.37 14.75 2.10
C PHE A 430 9.82 14.27 2.19
N PHE A 431 10.31 13.52 1.21
CA PHE A 431 11.71 13.06 1.23
C PHE A 431 12.70 14.22 1.19
N SER A 432 12.41 15.25 0.40
CA SER A 432 13.24 16.47 0.35
C SER A 432 13.19 17.26 1.65
N ASP A 433 12.02 17.34 2.32
CA ASP A 433 11.86 17.97 3.63
C ASP A 433 12.61 17.18 4.72
N CYS A 434 12.65 15.85 4.65
CA CYS A 434 13.46 15.03 5.56
C CYS A 434 14.96 15.37 5.45
N ILE A 435 15.45 15.53 4.21
CA ILE A 435 16.83 15.94 3.95
C ILE A 435 17.09 17.36 4.45
N ASP A 436 16.18 18.31 4.18
CA ASP A 436 16.26 19.68 4.69
C ASP A 436 16.34 19.68 6.22
N VAL A 437 15.45 18.95 6.91
CA VAL A 437 15.39 18.89 8.38
C VAL A 437 16.65 18.25 8.94
N LEU A 438 17.15 17.16 8.36
CA LEU A 438 18.39 16.51 8.78
C LEU A 438 19.55 17.51 8.73
N ILE A 439 19.69 18.22 7.62
CA ILE A 439 20.83 19.11 7.41
C ILE A 439 20.73 20.37 8.26
N VAL A 440 19.54 20.97 8.36
CA VAL A 440 19.31 22.12 9.25
C VAL A 440 19.51 21.74 10.72
N SER A 441 19.11 20.53 11.12
CA SER A 441 19.32 20.03 12.47
C SER A 441 20.81 19.81 12.76
N LEU A 442 21.56 19.25 11.81
CA LEU A 442 23.01 19.09 11.91
C LEU A 442 23.71 20.44 12.00
N GLU A 443 23.28 21.43 11.21
CA GLU A 443 23.78 22.79 11.28
C GLU A 443 23.49 23.42 12.65
N ARG A 444 22.24 23.36 13.11
CA ARG A 444 21.80 23.89 14.40
C ARG A 444 22.61 23.30 15.55
N LYS A 445 22.80 21.98 15.53
CA LYS A 445 23.58 21.26 16.54
C LYS A 445 25.05 21.63 16.49
N SER A 446 25.63 21.71 15.29
CA SER A 446 27.04 22.12 15.11
C SER A 446 27.29 23.53 15.63
N GLN A 447 26.37 24.47 15.37
CA GLN A 447 26.47 25.84 15.90
C GLN A 447 26.39 25.86 17.43
N LYS A 448 25.48 25.09 18.05
CA LYS A 448 25.40 24.98 19.52
C LYS A 448 26.67 24.41 20.15
N LEU A 449 27.28 23.41 19.51
CA LEU A 449 28.49 22.74 20.02
C LEU A 449 29.74 23.61 19.88
N LEU A 450 29.88 24.33 18.76
CA LEU A 450 31.03 25.20 18.51
C LEU A 450 30.90 26.57 19.18
N MET A 451 29.67 27.04 19.40
CA MET A 451 29.36 28.35 19.96
C MET A 451 28.26 28.25 21.02
N PRO A 452 28.54 27.71 22.22
CA PRO A 452 27.53 27.47 23.25
C PRO A 452 26.85 28.75 23.77
N ASN A 453 27.51 29.90 23.67
CA ASN A 453 27.04 31.19 24.18
C ASN A 453 26.22 32.01 23.16
N LYS A 454 26.01 31.50 21.94
CA LYS A 454 25.30 32.22 20.86
C LYS A 454 24.07 31.43 20.41
N GLU A 455 22.96 32.13 20.15
CA GLU A 455 21.80 31.49 19.53
C GLU A 455 22.11 31.01 18.10
N PRO A 456 21.71 29.79 17.71
CA PRO A 456 21.95 29.29 16.36
C PRO A 456 21.17 30.07 15.31
N GLU A 457 21.88 30.57 14.31
CA GLU A 457 21.32 31.20 13.12
C GLU A 457 21.50 30.28 11.91
N VAL A 458 20.54 29.38 11.72
CA VAL A 458 20.59 28.39 10.63
C VAL A 458 20.20 28.98 9.27
N ALA A 459 20.68 28.34 8.20
CA ALA A 459 20.38 28.65 6.81
C ALA A 459 20.75 30.08 6.37
N THR A 460 21.80 30.66 6.96
CA THR A 460 22.22 32.06 6.69
C THR A 460 23.71 32.16 6.37
N PRO A 461 24.11 32.00 5.08
CA PRO A 461 25.51 32.11 4.66
C PRO A 461 26.17 33.45 5.03
N ASN A 462 25.38 34.52 5.05
CA ASN A 462 25.84 35.87 5.34
C ASN A 462 25.88 36.23 6.83
N SER A 463 25.57 35.28 7.75
CA SER A 463 25.52 35.59 9.18
C SER A 463 26.89 36.03 9.70
N LYS A 464 26.98 37.21 10.30
CA LYS A 464 28.23 37.68 10.95
C LYS A 464 28.47 37.02 12.32
N LYS A 465 27.49 36.27 12.84
CA LYS A 465 27.54 35.67 14.18
C LYS A 465 28.27 34.32 14.21
N ASN A 466 28.41 33.68 13.05
CA ASN A 466 29.01 32.36 12.90
C ASN A 466 30.49 32.49 12.49
N ASP A 467 31.38 32.18 13.42
CA ASP A 467 32.85 32.26 13.24
C ASP A 467 33.43 30.96 12.65
N HIS A 468 32.63 29.89 12.58
CA HIS A 468 33.05 28.56 12.16
C HIS A 468 32.37 28.09 10.86
N LYS A 469 31.96 29.02 9.99
CA LYS A 469 31.26 28.70 8.73
C LYS A 469 32.01 27.69 7.86
N PRO A 470 33.33 27.80 7.62
CA PRO A 470 34.00 26.85 6.73
C PRO A 470 34.00 25.44 7.30
N ARG A 471 34.16 25.29 8.62
CA ARG A 471 34.14 23.98 9.30
C ARG A 471 32.76 23.35 9.25
N ILE A 472 31.71 24.12 9.55
CA ILE A 472 30.32 23.65 9.47
C ILE A 472 29.95 23.34 8.02
N GLY A 473 30.35 24.18 7.07
CA GLY A 473 30.14 23.96 5.64
C GLY A 473 30.76 22.65 5.16
N PHE A 474 32.02 22.39 5.51
CA PHE A 474 32.69 21.13 5.18
C PHE A 474 31.99 19.92 5.79
N PHE A 475 31.69 19.96 7.09
CA PHE A 475 30.98 18.88 7.80
C PHE A 475 29.64 18.55 7.14
N ILE A 476 28.82 19.56 6.84
CA ILE A 476 27.52 19.36 6.21
C ILE A 476 27.67 18.81 4.80
N ILE A 477 28.64 19.30 4.03
CA ILE A 477 28.90 18.81 2.68
C ILE A 477 29.32 17.35 2.67
N MET A 478 30.13 16.88 3.63
CA MET A 478 30.46 15.46 3.76
C MET A 478 29.21 14.60 4.00
N ASN A 479 28.30 15.05 4.86
CA ASN A 479 27.02 14.38 5.08
C ASN A 479 26.14 14.42 3.82
N MET A 480 26.12 15.54 3.08
CA MET A 480 25.40 15.68 1.80
C MET A 480 25.93 14.75 0.71
N THR A 481 27.24 14.56 0.62
CA THR A 481 27.84 13.63 -0.35
C THR A 481 27.36 12.20 -0.11
N LEU A 482 27.24 11.76 1.16
CA LEU A 482 26.65 10.45 1.44
C LEU A 482 25.18 10.41 1.03
N ILE A 483 24.40 11.45 1.34
CA ILE A 483 22.99 11.54 0.98
C ILE A 483 22.82 11.41 -0.55
N GLU A 484 23.61 12.16 -1.32
CA GLU A 484 23.63 12.07 -2.80
C GLU A 484 23.96 10.66 -3.29
N GLN A 485 24.99 10.02 -2.73
CA GLN A 485 25.37 8.64 -3.10
C GLN A 485 24.30 7.61 -2.80
N ILE A 486 23.58 7.74 -1.67
CA ILE A 486 22.49 6.84 -1.32
C ILE A 486 21.28 7.10 -2.21
N VAL A 487 20.93 8.36 -2.47
CA VAL A 487 19.84 8.73 -3.36
C VAL A 487 20.08 8.19 -4.76
N GLU A 488 21.28 8.38 -5.32
CA GLU A 488 21.62 7.93 -6.68
C GLU A 488 21.49 6.40 -6.86
N LYS A 489 21.83 5.64 -5.81
CA LYS A 489 21.81 4.16 -5.81
C LYS A 489 20.49 3.54 -5.36
N SER A 490 19.45 4.34 -5.08
CA SER A 490 18.17 3.83 -4.56
C SER A 490 16.96 4.33 -5.34
N GLU A 491 15.80 3.73 -5.08
CA GLU A 491 14.51 4.14 -5.64
C GLU A 491 14.13 5.58 -5.28
N LEU A 492 14.77 6.17 -4.25
CA LEU A 492 14.67 7.59 -3.92
C LEU A 492 14.97 8.50 -5.12
N ASN A 493 15.88 8.10 -6.01
CA ASN A 493 16.21 8.90 -7.19
C ASN A 493 14.99 9.11 -8.10
N GLN A 494 14.19 8.05 -8.29
CA GLN A 494 13.00 8.09 -9.11
C GLN A 494 11.87 8.87 -8.42
N VAL A 495 11.73 8.69 -7.10
CA VAL A 495 10.67 9.34 -6.32
C VAL A 495 10.92 10.84 -6.16
N LEU A 496 12.16 11.28 -5.94
CA LEU A 496 12.52 12.68 -5.78
C LEU A 496 12.36 13.48 -7.09
N GLY A 497 12.63 12.85 -8.24
CA GLY A 497 12.50 13.48 -9.54
C GLY A 497 13.38 14.72 -9.73
N SER A 498 13.01 15.59 -10.67
CA SER A 498 13.77 16.81 -10.99
C SER A 498 13.74 17.85 -9.87
N GLU A 499 12.59 18.04 -9.22
CA GLU A 499 12.43 19.04 -8.15
C GLU A 499 13.26 18.67 -6.91
N GLY A 500 13.26 17.41 -6.49
CA GLY A 500 14.08 16.95 -5.37
C GLY A 500 15.59 17.14 -5.64
N ARG A 501 16.05 16.87 -6.87
CA ARG A 501 17.45 17.14 -7.27
C ARG A 501 17.78 18.64 -7.21
N SER A 502 16.90 19.50 -7.74
CA SER A 502 17.05 20.96 -7.67
C SER A 502 17.13 21.47 -6.23
N ARG A 503 16.33 20.90 -5.33
CA ARG A 503 16.35 21.21 -3.88
C ARG A 503 17.67 20.78 -3.23
N MET A 504 18.14 19.57 -3.51
CA MET A 504 19.44 19.08 -3.04
C MET A 504 20.60 19.96 -3.54
N ASP A 505 20.58 20.38 -4.81
CA ASP A 505 21.59 21.29 -5.38
C ASP A 505 21.57 22.67 -4.68
N LYS A 506 20.38 23.23 -4.41
CA LYS A 506 20.24 24.47 -3.64
C LYS A 506 20.82 24.32 -2.23
N LEU A 507 20.57 23.19 -1.59
CA LEU A 507 21.09 22.90 -0.26
C LEU A 507 22.61 22.76 -0.27
N LYS A 508 23.18 22.04 -1.25
CA LYS A 508 24.64 21.94 -1.45
C LYS A 508 25.27 23.30 -1.69
N LYS A 509 24.69 24.13 -2.57
CA LYS A 509 25.15 25.50 -2.84
C LYS A 509 25.15 26.38 -1.58
N ARG A 510 24.16 26.23 -0.70
CA ARG A 510 24.10 26.94 0.59
C ARG A 510 25.35 26.70 1.43
N TYR A 511 25.79 25.45 1.56
CA TYR A 511 26.97 25.11 2.39
C TYR A 511 28.30 25.27 1.65
N ILE A 512 28.32 25.23 0.31
CA ILE A 512 29.45 25.75 -0.48
C ILE A 512 29.66 27.24 -0.17
N ASN A 513 28.59 28.03 -0.12
CA ASN A 513 28.68 29.45 0.26
C ASN A 513 29.19 29.66 1.70
N TYR A 514 28.99 28.71 2.62
CA TYR A 514 29.59 28.75 3.96
C TYR A 514 31.11 28.58 3.90
N MET A 515 31.61 27.66 3.07
CA MET A 515 33.05 27.45 2.87
C MET A 515 33.73 28.63 2.17
N VAL A 516 33.01 29.30 1.26
CA VAL A 516 33.51 30.44 0.49
C VAL A 516 33.32 31.78 1.22
N ALA A 517 32.60 31.80 2.35
CA ALA A 517 32.27 33.04 3.08
C ALA A 517 33.51 33.86 3.49
N ASP A 518 34.55 33.20 4.00
CA ASP A 518 35.78 33.88 4.43
C ASP A 518 36.58 34.39 3.22
N TRP A 519 36.55 33.66 2.10
CA TRP A 519 37.14 34.11 0.83
C TRP A 519 36.41 35.34 0.28
N ARG A 520 35.08 35.42 0.47
CA ARG A 520 34.30 36.61 0.12
C ARG A 520 34.70 37.80 0.96
N GLN A 521 34.88 37.61 2.27
CA GLN A 521 35.35 38.67 3.16
C GLN A 521 36.77 39.15 2.77
N LEU A 522 37.66 38.22 2.40
CA LEU A 522 38.99 38.53 1.88
C LEU A 522 38.91 39.36 0.58
N ALA A 523 38.02 38.98 -0.35
CA ALA A 523 37.80 39.70 -1.59
C ALA A 523 37.17 41.08 -1.37
N THR A 524 36.27 41.23 -0.38
CA THR A 524 35.70 42.53 0.01
C THR A 524 36.76 43.46 0.57
N ASN A 525 37.80 42.97 1.24
CA ASN A 525 38.92 43.80 1.68
C ASN A 525 39.69 44.45 0.51
N LEU A 526 39.57 43.88 -0.70
CA LEU A 526 40.09 44.44 -1.96
C LEU A 526 39.09 45.34 -2.68
N MET A 527 37.82 45.37 -2.25
CA MET A 527 36.73 46.15 -2.82
C MET A 527 36.75 47.58 -2.26
N ASP A 528 37.12 48.53 -3.12
CA ASP A 528 37.11 49.99 -2.96
C ASP A 528 37.89 50.66 -1.80
N SER A 529 38.84 51.50 -2.22
CA SER A 529 38.82 52.93 -1.87
C SER A 529 39.45 53.66 -3.05
N VAL A 530 38.71 54.59 -3.65
CA VAL A 530 39.27 55.48 -4.66
C VAL A 530 40.29 56.38 -3.97
N PHE A 531 41.57 56.15 -4.24
CA PHE A 531 42.71 56.93 -3.74
C PHE A 531 43.43 57.69 -4.86
N VAL A 532 42.69 58.02 -5.92
CA VAL A 532 43.26 58.69 -7.09
C VAL A 532 42.64 60.08 -7.14
N ASP A 533 43.43 61.08 -6.78
CA ASP A 533 43.09 62.47 -7.06
C ASP A 533 42.89 62.66 -8.57
N SER A 534 42.10 63.65 -8.97
CA SER A 534 41.76 64.00 -10.36
C SER A 534 42.95 64.24 -11.31
N THR A 535 44.19 64.17 -10.80
CA THR A 535 45.46 64.29 -11.53
C THR A 535 46.19 62.98 -11.79
N GLY A 536 45.63 61.83 -11.38
CA GLY A 536 46.22 60.50 -11.63
C GLY A 536 47.46 60.17 -10.76
N LYS A 537 47.82 61.03 -9.81
CA LYS A 537 48.92 60.79 -8.86
C LYS A 537 48.38 60.28 -7.53
N ILE A 538 48.93 59.16 -7.06
CA ILE A 538 48.59 58.56 -5.75
C ILE A 538 49.45 59.21 -4.68
N SER A 539 48.82 59.75 -3.63
CA SER A 539 49.49 60.39 -2.49
C SER A 539 50.36 59.40 -1.72
N SER A 540 51.39 59.87 -1.00
CA SER A 540 52.22 59.01 -0.13
C SER A 540 51.37 58.28 0.91
N LYS A 541 50.37 58.96 1.49
CA LYS A 541 49.44 58.38 2.47
C LYS A 541 48.59 57.25 1.88
N ASP A 542 48.27 57.34 0.60
CA ASP A 542 47.50 56.34 -0.12
C ASP A 542 48.36 55.15 -0.52
N LYS A 543 49.63 55.39 -0.88
CA LYS A 543 50.61 54.32 -1.12
C LYS A 543 50.79 53.44 0.12
N ASP A 544 50.79 54.02 1.32
CA ASP A 544 50.89 53.25 2.56
C ASP A 544 49.62 52.44 2.86
N GLN A 545 48.43 53.00 2.59
CA GLN A 545 47.16 52.25 2.67
C GLN A 545 47.10 51.10 1.64
N ILE A 546 47.61 51.31 0.42
CA ILE A 546 47.70 50.27 -0.61
C ILE A 546 48.63 49.13 -0.15
N LYS A 547 49.81 49.46 0.41
CA LYS A 547 50.71 48.45 0.99
C LYS A 547 50.03 47.68 2.12
N GLU A 548 49.31 48.37 3.00
CA GLU A 548 48.58 47.74 4.11
C GLU A 548 47.49 46.78 3.60
N LYS A 549 46.76 47.14 2.54
CA LYS A 549 45.78 46.26 1.89
C LYS A 549 46.43 45.02 1.28
N PHE A 550 47.55 45.17 0.55
CA PHE A 550 48.30 44.01 0.04
C PHE A 550 48.80 43.13 1.18
N HIS A 551 49.31 43.71 2.26
CA HIS A 551 49.79 42.96 3.42
C HIS A 551 48.66 42.19 4.12
N LYS A 552 47.54 42.85 4.42
CA LYS A 552 46.33 42.24 4.99
C LYS A 552 45.76 41.14 4.09
N PHE A 553 45.74 41.37 2.77
CA PHE A 553 45.31 40.36 1.81
C PHE A 553 46.24 39.14 1.81
N ASN A 554 47.56 39.33 1.76
CA ASN A 554 48.51 38.21 1.75
C ASN A 554 48.41 37.37 3.04
N GLY A 555 48.32 38.04 4.20
CA GLY A 555 48.15 37.37 5.49
C GLY A 555 46.85 36.57 5.55
N GLY A 556 45.71 37.18 5.17
CA GLY A 556 44.42 36.50 5.12
C GLY A 556 44.37 35.37 4.09
N PHE A 557 44.99 35.56 2.91
CA PHE A 557 45.08 34.53 1.87
C PHE A 557 45.88 33.32 2.36
N GLU A 558 47.05 33.52 2.96
CA GLU A 558 47.88 32.43 3.49
C GLU A 558 47.19 31.67 4.63
N GLU A 559 46.51 32.40 5.50
CA GLU A 559 45.70 31.80 6.57
C GLU A 559 44.56 30.93 6.01
N LEU A 560 43.82 31.44 5.03
CA LEU A 560 42.74 30.68 4.39
C LEU A 560 43.24 29.49 3.60
N VAL A 561 44.36 29.61 2.88
CA VAL A 561 45.02 28.49 2.21
C VAL A 561 45.44 27.42 3.23
N SER A 562 46.01 27.82 4.36
CA SER A 562 46.41 26.90 5.43
C SER A 562 45.19 26.18 6.04
N LYS A 563 44.12 26.92 6.36
CA LYS A 563 42.85 26.36 6.85
C LYS A 563 42.22 25.41 5.84
N TYR A 564 42.23 25.77 4.55
CA TYR A 564 41.63 24.96 3.51
C TYR A 564 42.33 23.61 3.33
N LYS A 565 43.67 23.57 3.45
CA LYS A 565 44.45 22.33 3.42
C LYS A 565 44.08 21.34 4.54
N GLN A 566 43.47 21.79 5.63
CA GLN A 566 43.00 20.92 6.71
C GLN A 566 41.73 20.15 6.32
N TYR A 567 40.96 20.64 5.34
CA TYR A 567 39.76 19.98 4.83
C TYR A 567 40.13 18.96 3.74
N ARG A 568 40.20 17.69 4.12
CA ARG A 568 40.43 16.58 3.17
C ARG A 568 39.15 16.26 2.40
N LEU A 569 38.85 17.04 1.35
CA LEU A 569 37.75 16.76 0.43
C LEU A 569 38.01 15.43 -0.29
N SER A 570 37.08 14.48 -0.19
CA SER A 570 37.21 13.17 -0.86
C SER A 570 36.61 13.14 -2.26
N ASP A 571 35.63 14.01 -2.55
CA ASP A 571 34.94 14.08 -3.85
C ASP A 571 35.65 15.04 -4.83
N PRO A 572 36.17 14.55 -5.97
CA PRO A 572 36.83 15.40 -6.97
C PRO A 572 35.89 16.41 -7.65
N GLY A 573 34.61 16.11 -7.80
CA GLY A 573 33.63 17.03 -8.39
C GLY A 573 33.39 18.25 -7.49
N LEU A 574 33.20 18.00 -6.20
CA LEU A 574 33.09 19.04 -5.20
C LEU A 574 34.37 19.88 -5.07
N LYS A 575 35.56 19.26 -5.10
CA LYS A 575 36.84 19.99 -5.13
C LYS A 575 36.90 20.96 -6.31
N SER A 576 36.54 20.50 -7.51
CA SER A 576 36.52 21.33 -8.72
C SER A 576 35.54 22.49 -8.58
N THR A 577 34.35 22.23 -8.05
CA THR A 577 33.30 23.25 -7.85
C THR A 577 33.75 24.32 -6.87
N LEU A 578 34.27 23.92 -5.70
CA LEU A 578 34.73 24.85 -4.67
C LEU A 578 35.94 25.66 -5.14
N LYS A 579 36.88 25.03 -5.87
CA LYS A 579 37.99 25.71 -6.52
C LYS A 579 37.48 26.77 -7.50
N SER A 580 36.56 26.40 -8.39
CA SER A 580 36.01 27.32 -9.39
C SER A 580 35.32 28.52 -8.73
N GLU A 581 34.56 28.31 -7.65
CA GLU A 581 33.91 29.37 -6.88
C GLU A 581 34.91 30.29 -6.15
N ILE A 582 35.98 29.74 -5.58
CA ILE A 582 37.03 30.56 -4.93
C ILE A 582 37.77 31.39 -5.99
N VAL A 583 38.13 30.78 -7.12
CA VAL A 583 38.83 31.44 -8.23
C VAL A 583 37.97 32.55 -8.82
N SER A 584 36.68 32.29 -9.10
CA SER A 584 35.76 33.28 -9.66
C SER A 584 35.51 34.47 -8.74
N LEU A 585 35.66 34.27 -7.42
CA LEU A 585 35.47 35.31 -6.42
C LEU A 585 36.73 36.16 -6.18
N VAL A 586 37.88 35.51 -6.02
CA VAL A 586 39.12 36.18 -5.60
C VAL A 586 39.88 36.76 -6.80
N MET A 587 39.96 36.03 -7.91
CA MET A 587 40.83 36.41 -9.03
C MET A 587 40.41 37.71 -9.73
N PRO A 588 39.12 37.98 -10.04
CA PRO A 588 38.74 39.23 -10.70
C PRO A 588 39.05 40.45 -9.83
N MET A 589 38.87 40.32 -8.52
CA MET A 589 39.15 41.40 -7.56
C MET A 589 40.66 41.65 -7.44
N TYR A 590 41.44 40.57 -7.32
CA TYR A 590 42.90 40.67 -7.22
C TYR A 590 43.53 41.22 -8.50
N ASP A 591 43.11 40.73 -9.67
CA ASP A 591 43.65 41.18 -10.97
C ASP A 591 43.36 42.67 -11.21
N ARG A 592 42.12 43.12 -10.93
CA ARG A 592 41.76 44.54 -11.02
C ARG A 592 42.60 45.40 -10.06
N PHE A 593 42.78 44.96 -8.82
CA PHE A 593 43.56 45.69 -7.81
C PHE A 593 45.06 45.71 -8.16
N TYR A 594 45.61 44.58 -8.59
CA TYR A 594 47.00 44.43 -9.02
C TYR A 594 47.31 45.31 -10.23
N ARG A 595 46.51 45.25 -11.30
CA ARG A 595 46.72 46.07 -12.51
C ARG A 595 46.67 47.56 -12.23
N ARG A 596 45.81 47.99 -11.29
CA ARG A 596 45.65 49.40 -10.93
C ARG A 596 46.85 49.95 -10.16
N TYR A 597 47.47 49.16 -9.28
CA TYR A 597 48.49 49.65 -8.34
C TYR A 597 49.91 49.12 -8.57
N LYS A 598 50.12 48.18 -9.51
CA LYS A 598 51.45 47.62 -9.79
C LYS A 598 52.50 48.69 -10.15
N ASP A 599 52.11 49.72 -10.90
CA ASP A 599 53.03 50.76 -11.40
C ASP A 599 53.19 51.93 -10.40
N SER A 600 52.55 51.85 -9.23
CA SER A 600 52.56 52.91 -8.21
C SER A 600 53.83 52.93 -7.35
N PHE A 601 54.63 51.87 -7.42
CA PHE A 601 55.82 51.65 -6.59
C PHE A 601 57.07 51.48 -7.46
N LYS A 602 58.20 52.09 -7.06
CA LYS A 602 59.49 51.91 -7.75
C LYS A 602 59.96 50.45 -7.75
N ASN A 603 59.70 49.71 -6.66
CA ASN A 603 59.98 48.28 -6.52
C ASN A 603 58.70 47.51 -6.13
N PRO A 604 57.86 47.12 -7.11
CA PRO A 604 56.59 46.43 -6.86
C PRO A 604 56.76 45.13 -6.07
N ARG A 605 57.80 44.34 -6.37
CA ARG A 605 58.09 43.06 -5.68
C ARG A 605 58.38 43.19 -4.18
N LYS A 606 58.80 44.36 -3.70
CA LYS A 606 59.04 44.59 -2.25
C LYS A 606 57.72 44.77 -1.48
N HIS A 607 56.65 45.18 -2.17
CA HIS A 607 55.37 45.56 -1.57
C HIS A 607 54.21 44.64 -1.98
N ILE A 608 54.34 43.94 -3.12
CA ILE A 608 53.37 43.02 -3.67
C ILE A 608 54.03 41.64 -3.76
N LYS A 609 53.56 40.70 -2.94
CA LYS A 609 54.16 39.37 -2.77
C LYS A 609 53.82 38.39 -3.90
N TYR A 610 52.61 38.47 -4.44
CA TYR A 610 52.10 37.54 -5.45
C TYR A 610 51.77 38.25 -6.76
N THR A 611 52.00 37.58 -7.88
CA THR A 611 51.41 37.92 -9.18
C THR A 611 50.08 37.18 -9.36
N PRO A 612 49.15 37.65 -10.22
CA PRO A 612 47.93 36.91 -10.52
C PRO A 612 48.18 35.47 -10.98
N SER A 613 49.26 35.22 -11.74
CA SER A 613 49.68 33.89 -12.17
C SER A 613 50.15 33.00 -11.02
N GLU A 614 50.95 33.54 -10.10
CA GLU A 614 51.41 32.80 -8.91
C GLU A 614 50.24 32.50 -7.97
N LEU A 615 49.33 33.45 -7.76
CA LEU A 615 48.13 33.24 -6.93
C LEU A 615 47.23 32.16 -7.51
N THR A 616 47.04 32.16 -8.83
CA THR A 616 46.31 31.09 -9.55
C THR A 616 46.99 29.74 -9.34
N SER A 617 48.32 29.67 -9.49
CA SER A 617 49.08 28.42 -9.28
C SER A 617 48.96 27.90 -7.85
N ILE A 618 48.93 28.77 -6.84
CA ILE A 618 48.72 28.38 -5.44
C ILE A 618 47.30 27.82 -5.27
N LEU A 619 46.27 28.49 -5.79
CA LEU A 619 44.89 28.01 -5.73
C LEU A 619 44.72 26.67 -6.48
N ASP A 620 45.44 26.47 -7.58
CA ASP A 620 45.48 25.21 -8.32
C ASP A 620 46.09 24.06 -7.50
N GLN A 621 47.11 24.35 -6.70
CA GLN A 621 47.78 23.38 -5.83
C GLN A 621 46.95 23.07 -4.57
N VAL A 622 46.16 24.03 -4.08
CA VAL A 622 45.27 23.86 -2.92
C VAL A 622 44.11 22.91 -3.21
N GLY A 623 43.77 22.70 -4.49
CA GLY A 623 42.76 21.75 -4.93
C GLY A 623 43.26 20.33 -5.27
N ARG A 624 44.58 20.05 -5.18
CA ARG A 624 45.12 18.71 -5.44
C ARG A 624 44.93 17.78 -4.24
#